data_AF-A0A6A4VQN9-F1
#
_entry.id   AF-A0A6A4VQN9-F1
#
_cell.length_a   1.000
_cell.length_b   1.000
_cell.length_c   1.000
_cell.angle_alpha   90.00
_cell.angle_beta   90.00
_cell.angle_gamma   90.00
#
_symmetry.space_group_name_H-M   'P 1'
#
loop_
_entity.id
_entity.type
_entity.pdbx_description
1 polymer ?
#
loop_
_entity_poly.entity_id
_entity_poly.type
_entity_poly.pdbx_seq_one_letter_code
_entity_poly.pdbx_strand_id
1 'polypeptide(L)'
;MMTLKTFRDAAKFHPKDGVRTVADLEMTSYITQSLIELSGMENMRTARLAVKWIIEQRSQMFFDSPQAAAASLQALAAFSRRTHSSKSKSTVSVTIGDSKPYYLHVDPTNRLLQQTFRVKDVKFPTRARFEVTEGCVTLKTALHYASISKNPHPAFVLNTTATERPSSKPGSTFTVTTCVAMNPTFPPVDLASLIVDMPSGYVPVSASVRELRHSHQIKGLKIMNNDAVEVRLEDITQKTKCFSFRIVRETVVEEPKWAIVNVIDYFSLSRRAETTYTLQ
;
A
#
# COMPACT_ATOMS: atom_id res chain seq x y z
N MET A 1 11.40 19.97 -27.76
CA MET A 1 12.74 19.76 -27.18
C MET A 1 12.76 20.43 -25.82
N MET A 2 12.70 19.66 -24.73
CA MET A 2 12.63 20.22 -23.36
C MET A 2 14.03 20.70 -22.95
N THR A 3 14.15 21.92 -22.40
CA THR A 3 15.46 22.49 -22.05
C THR A 3 15.91 22.02 -20.66
N LEU A 4 17.22 21.97 -20.42
CA LEU A 4 17.80 21.55 -19.12
C LEU A 4 17.28 22.39 -17.92
N LYS A 5 16.85 23.64 -18.19
CA LYS A 5 16.25 24.54 -17.21
C LYS A 5 14.81 24.13 -16.86
N THR A 6 13.98 23.82 -17.86
CA THR A 6 12.63 23.24 -17.62
C THR A 6 12.71 21.88 -16.94
N PHE A 7 13.79 21.13 -17.19
CA PHE A 7 14.07 19.84 -16.55
C PHE A 7 14.41 19.96 -15.05
N ARG A 8 15.20 20.97 -14.64
CA ARG A 8 15.49 21.26 -13.22
C ARG A 8 14.29 21.83 -12.47
N ASP A 9 13.46 22.62 -13.15
CA ASP A 9 12.20 23.12 -12.58
C ASP A 9 11.14 22.01 -12.47
N ALA A 10 11.09 21.05 -13.39
CA ALA A 10 10.28 19.84 -13.28
C ALA A 10 10.80 18.87 -12.19
N ALA A 11 12.10 18.93 -11.87
CA ALA A 11 12.69 18.29 -10.70
C ALA A 11 12.37 19.03 -9.39
N LYS A 12 11.49 20.04 -9.37
CA LYS A 12 10.75 20.37 -8.15
C LYS A 12 9.82 19.20 -7.91
N PHE A 13 10.28 18.24 -7.09
CA PHE A 13 9.69 16.94 -6.76
C PHE A 13 8.33 17.01 -6.04
N HIS A 14 7.46 17.91 -6.49
CA HIS A 14 6.14 18.17 -5.96
C HIS A 14 5.14 18.07 -7.12
N PRO A 15 4.16 17.17 -7.02
CA PRO A 15 3.07 17.10 -7.98
C PRO A 15 2.33 18.44 -8.03
N LYS A 16 1.85 18.84 -9.21
CA LYS A 16 1.15 20.12 -9.46
C LYS A 16 0.00 20.39 -8.47
N ASP A 17 -0.60 19.33 -7.91
CA ASP A 17 -1.76 19.40 -7.00
C ASP A 17 -1.51 18.71 -5.64
N GLY A 18 -0.26 18.44 -5.27
CA GLY A 18 0.07 17.77 -3.99
C GLY A 18 -0.18 16.24 -3.97
N VAL A 19 -0.83 15.68 -5.00
CA VAL A 19 -1.11 14.24 -5.14
C VAL A 19 0.02 13.55 -5.92
N ARG A 20 0.73 12.63 -5.27
CA ARG A 20 1.83 11.87 -5.90
C ARG A 20 1.26 10.74 -6.74
N THR A 21 1.67 10.62 -8.00
CA THR A 21 1.15 9.60 -8.91
C THR A 21 2.23 8.59 -9.30
N VAL A 22 1.82 7.37 -9.63
CA VAL A 22 2.71 6.32 -10.17
C VAL A 22 3.50 6.84 -11.39
N ALA A 23 2.87 7.67 -12.23
CA ALA A 23 3.52 8.28 -13.38
C ALA A 23 4.66 9.24 -12.96
N ASP A 24 4.50 10.01 -11.89
CA ASP A 24 5.57 10.86 -11.36
C ASP A 24 6.77 10.02 -10.90
N LEU A 25 6.50 8.87 -10.27
CA LEU A 25 7.55 7.94 -9.83
C LEU A 25 8.32 7.37 -11.02
N GLU A 26 7.60 6.90 -12.03
CA GLU A 26 8.19 6.35 -13.25
C GLU A 26 9.02 7.40 -14.00
N MET A 27 8.44 8.58 -14.27
CA MET A 27 9.16 9.68 -14.96
C MET A 27 10.40 10.11 -14.18
N THR A 28 10.28 10.30 -12.86
CA THR A 28 11.42 10.67 -12.01
C THR A 28 12.53 9.62 -12.06
N SER A 29 12.16 8.34 -12.19
CA SER A 29 13.12 7.24 -12.32
C SER A 29 13.92 7.32 -13.62
N TYR A 30 13.26 7.54 -14.77
CA TYR A 30 13.95 7.73 -16.05
C TYR A 30 14.80 9.00 -16.10
N ILE A 31 14.31 10.09 -15.51
CA ILE A 31 15.04 11.35 -15.34
C ILE A 31 16.32 11.10 -14.54
N THR A 32 16.22 10.37 -13.44
CA THR A 32 17.35 10.03 -12.58
C THR A 32 18.40 9.23 -13.34
N GLN A 33 17.99 8.21 -14.11
CA GLN A 33 18.90 7.43 -14.94
C GLN A 33 19.60 8.31 -15.99
N SER A 34 18.86 9.18 -16.68
CA SER A 34 19.41 10.12 -17.65
C SER A 34 20.46 11.05 -17.04
N LEU A 35 20.18 11.61 -15.86
CA LEU A 35 21.11 12.46 -15.12
C LEU A 35 22.40 11.73 -14.72
N ILE A 36 22.28 10.46 -14.34
CA ILE A 36 23.43 9.62 -13.97
C ILE A 36 24.29 9.32 -15.19
N GLU A 37 23.68 9.02 -16.34
CA GLU A 37 24.42 8.74 -17.58
C GLU A 37 25.13 9.99 -18.12
N LEU A 38 24.44 11.13 -18.16
CA LEU A 38 25.04 12.42 -18.55
C LEU A 38 26.23 12.82 -17.66
N SER A 39 26.32 12.27 -16.44
CA SER A 39 27.42 12.48 -15.51
C SER A 39 27.62 13.97 -15.14
N GLY A 40 28.68 14.30 -14.41
CA GLY A 40 28.97 15.67 -13.98
C GLY A 40 28.36 16.04 -12.62
N MET A 41 29.03 16.95 -11.92
CA MET A 41 28.75 17.26 -10.51
C MET A 41 27.31 17.74 -10.27
N GLU A 42 26.82 18.64 -11.13
CA GLU A 42 25.48 19.20 -10.99
C GLU A 42 24.38 18.16 -11.24
N ASN A 43 24.55 17.33 -12.28
CA ASN A 43 23.59 16.27 -12.58
C ASN A 43 23.56 15.22 -11.47
N MET A 44 24.72 14.85 -10.93
CA MET A 44 24.80 13.93 -9.78
C MET A 44 24.17 14.51 -8.51
N ARG A 45 24.29 15.82 -8.28
CA ARG A 45 23.59 16.51 -7.17
C ARG A 45 22.08 16.44 -7.34
N THR A 46 21.56 16.69 -8.54
CA THR A 46 20.13 16.57 -8.84
C THR A 46 19.65 15.11 -8.75
N ALA A 47 20.41 14.16 -9.30
CA ALA A 47 20.10 12.73 -9.23
C ALA A 47 20.03 12.25 -7.77
N ARG A 48 20.92 12.74 -6.90
CA ARG A 48 20.88 12.42 -5.46
C ARG A 48 19.56 12.87 -4.80
N LEU A 49 19.06 14.05 -5.15
CA LEU A 49 17.77 14.55 -4.64
C LEU A 49 16.60 13.69 -5.15
N ALA A 50 16.63 13.30 -6.43
CA ALA A 50 15.64 12.42 -7.03
C ALA A 50 15.65 11.02 -6.39
N VAL A 51 16.83 10.45 -6.15
CA VAL A 51 17.01 9.17 -5.45
C VAL A 51 16.42 9.22 -4.05
N LYS A 52 16.68 10.29 -3.29
CA LYS A 52 16.06 10.48 -1.97
C LYS A 52 14.54 10.42 -2.06
N TRP A 53 13.95 11.14 -3.02
CA TRP A 53 12.50 11.15 -3.22
C TRP A 53 11.95 9.78 -3.66
N ILE A 54 12.62 9.07 -4.56
CA ILE A 54 12.24 7.70 -4.99
C ILE A 54 12.23 6.74 -3.80
N ILE A 55 13.25 6.79 -2.95
CA ILE A 55 13.35 5.94 -1.74
C ILE A 55 12.18 6.20 -0.79
N GLU A 56 11.75 7.46 -0.63
CA GLU A 56 10.59 7.82 0.18
C GLU A 56 9.28 7.24 -0.35
N GLN A 57 9.17 6.96 -1.66
CA GLN A 57 7.97 6.38 -2.27
C GLN A 57 7.93 4.84 -2.23
N ARG A 58 9.04 4.19 -1.86
CA ARG A 58 9.28 2.73 -2.03
C ARG A 58 8.23 1.81 -1.41
N SER A 59 7.44 2.27 -0.42
CA SER A 59 6.46 1.41 0.24
C SER A 59 5.03 1.54 -0.23
N GLN A 60 4.63 2.66 -0.81
CA GLN A 60 3.24 2.84 -1.26
C GLN A 60 3.17 2.62 -2.77
N MET A 61 3.99 3.35 -3.53
CA MET A 61 3.84 3.43 -4.98
C MET A 61 4.53 2.30 -5.75
N PHE A 62 5.51 1.62 -5.15
CA PHE A 62 6.15 0.45 -5.80
C PHE A 62 5.22 -0.76 -5.90
N PHE A 63 4.21 -0.86 -5.03
CA PHE A 63 3.22 -1.95 -5.11
C PHE A 63 2.13 -1.65 -6.14
N ASP A 64 1.94 -0.38 -6.50
CA ASP A 64 0.85 0.07 -7.38
C ASP A 64 1.16 -0.16 -8.87
N SER A 65 2.43 -0.25 -9.25
CA SER A 65 2.85 -0.51 -10.64
C SER A 65 4.19 -1.26 -10.73
N PRO A 66 4.20 -2.47 -11.32
CA PRO A 66 5.44 -3.20 -11.62
C PRO A 66 6.42 -2.42 -12.49
N GLN A 67 5.92 -1.64 -13.46
CA GLN A 67 6.73 -0.86 -14.39
C GLN A 67 7.45 0.28 -13.66
N ALA A 68 6.70 1.07 -12.87
CA ALA A 68 7.29 2.14 -12.06
C ALA A 68 8.30 1.57 -11.06
N ALA A 69 7.98 0.44 -10.41
CA ALA A 69 8.89 -0.24 -9.50
C ALA A 69 10.19 -0.69 -10.21
N ALA A 70 10.09 -1.29 -11.40
CA ALA A 70 11.24 -1.71 -12.18
C ALA A 70 12.14 -0.52 -12.57
N ALA A 71 11.55 0.56 -13.10
CA ALA A 71 12.27 1.77 -13.47
C ALA A 71 12.96 2.42 -12.26
N SER A 72 12.28 2.47 -11.11
CA SER A 72 12.85 2.99 -9.87
C SER A 72 14.01 2.13 -9.36
N LEU A 73 13.87 0.80 -9.38
CA LEU A 73 14.95 -0.11 -8.96
C LEU A 73 16.19 0.05 -9.86
N GLN A 74 15.99 0.20 -11.17
CA GLN A 74 17.07 0.47 -12.13
C GLN A 74 17.77 1.80 -11.82
N ALA A 75 17.01 2.86 -11.55
CA ALA A 75 17.56 4.17 -11.18
C ALA A 75 18.40 4.11 -9.88
N LEU A 76 17.88 3.44 -8.85
CA LEU A 76 18.58 3.25 -7.58
C LEU A 76 19.87 2.43 -7.76
N ALA A 77 19.83 1.37 -8.57
CA ALA A 77 20.98 0.54 -8.88
C ALA A 77 22.06 1.32 -9.66
N ALA A 78 21.65 2.09 -10.68
CA ALA A 78 22.55 2.94 -11.47
C ALA A 78 23.25 3.99 -10.59
N PHE A 79 22.50 4.62 -9.68
CA PHE A 79 23.05 5.59 -8.73
C PHE A 79 24.03 4.93 -7.78
N SER A 80 23.62 3.81 -7.16
CA SER A 80 24.45 3.04 -6.24
C SER A 80 25.77 2.62 -6.88
N ARG A 81 25.75 2.16 -8.13
CA ARG A 81 26.96 1.80 -8.89
C ARG A 81 27.93 2.97 -9.04
N ARG A 82 27.44 4.19 -9.24
CA ARG A 82 28.27 5.40 -9.46
C ARG A 82 28.75 6.03 -8.16
N THR A 83 28.02 5.87 -7.06
CA THR A 83 28.34 6.48 -5.76
C THR A 83 28.83 5.48 -4.72
N HIS A 84 29.07 4.23 -5.12
CA HIS A 84 29.47 3.17 -4.20
C HIS A 84 30.78 3.54 -3.48
N SER A 85 30.79 3.34 -2.17
CA SER A 85 32.00 3.39 -1.35
C SER A 85 32.10 2.12 -0.52
N SER A 86 33.25 1.46 -0.59
CA SER A 86 33.52 0.20 0.13
C SER A 86 33.96 0.40 1.58
N LYS A 87 34.24 1.64 2.01
CA LYS A 87 34.86 1.95 3.31
C LYS A 87 33.95 2.70 4.29
N SER A 88 32.73 3.06 3.91
CA SER A 88 31.86 3.87 4.76
C SER A 88 31.46 3.12 6.03
N LYS A 89 31.74 3.72 7.18
CA LYS A 89 31.18 3.34 8.47
C LYS A 89 30.29 4.49 8.94
N SER A 90 29.04 4.19 9.22
CA SER A 90 28.03 5.17 9.58
C SER A 90 27.46 4.81 10.95
N THR A 91 27.54 5.75 11.88
CA THR A 91 26.71 5.72 13.09
C THR A 91 25.47 6.57 12.84
N VAL A 92 24.31 5.98 13.12
CA VAL A 92 23.01 6.62 13.04
C VAL A 92 22.44 6.75 14.45
N SER A 93 22.06 7.96 14.84
CA SER A 93 21.34 8.25 16.06
C SER A 93 19.89 8.59 15.74
N VAL A 94 18.95 7.94 16.43
CA VAL A 94 17.52 8.18 16.28
C VAL A 94 16.91 8.56 17.63
N THR A 95 16.32 9.75 17.70
CA THR A 95 15.63 10.25 18.90
C THR A 95 14.18 10.53 18.55
N ILE A 96 13.24 9.96 19.30
CA ILE A 96 11.79 10.18 19.09
C ILE A 96 11.21 10.89 20.32
N GLY A 97 10.73 12.13 20.17
CA GLY A 97 10.32 12.97 21.30
C GLY A 97 11.44 13.11 22.33
N ASP A 98 11.09 12.92 23.61
CA ASP A 98 12.04 13.00 24.74
C ASP A 98 12.71 11.66 25.07
N SER A 99 12.63 10.68 24.17
CA SER A 99 13.30 9.39 24.38
C SER A 99 14.82 9.51 24.33
N LYS A 100 15.50 8.57 25.00
CA LYS A 100 16.94 8.41 24.84
C LYS A 100 17.27 8.06 23.37
N PRO A 101 18.40 8.54 22.83
CA PRO A 101 18.80 8.21 21.47
C PRO A 101 19.05 6.71 21.31
N TYR A 102 18.55 6.15 20.22
CA TYR A 102 18.87 4.81 19.75
C TYR A 102 20.01 4.90 18.75
N TYR A 103 21.03 4.05 18.90
CA TYR A 103 22.17 4.02 18.01
C TYR A 103 22.14 2.78 17.12
N LEU A 104 22.40 2.98 15.83
CA LEU A 104 22.62 1.93 14.85
C LEU A 104 23.98 2.13 14.21
N HIS A 105 24.69 1.04 13.98
CA HIS A 105 26.00 1.06 13.33
C HIS A 105 25.91 0.31 12.00
N VAL A 106 26.29 0.98 10.94
CA VAL A 106 26.32 0.45 9.58
C VAL A 106 27.75 0.46 9.08
N ASP A 107 28.24 -0.69 8.64
CA ASP A 107 29.57 -0.91 8.10
C ASP A 107 29.50 -1.84 6.87
N PRO A 108 30.62 -2.08 6.16
CA PRO A 108 30.61 -2.90 4.95
C PRO A 108 30.12 -4.34 5.15
N THR A 109 30.21 -4.89 6.36
CA THR A 109 29.81 -6.27 6.70
C THR A 109 28.31 -6.38 6.96
N ASN A 110 27.66 -5.31 7.45
CA ASN A 110 26.24 -5.32 7.82
C ASN A 110 25.38 -4.33 6.99
N ARG A 111 25.92 -3.68 5.96
CA ARG A 111 25.20 -2.68 5.13
C ARG A 111 23.92 -3.15 4.45
N LEU A 112 23.72 -4.46 4.30
CA LEU A 112 22.49 -5.05 3.75
C LEU A 112 21.57 -5.60 4.85
N LEU A 113 22.03 -5.64 6.10
CA LEU A 113 21.26 -6.12 7.24
C LEU A 113 20.21 -5.07 7.61
N GLN A 114 18.94 -5.47 7.58
CA GLN A 114 17.88 -4.65 8.13
C GLN A 114 17.97 -4.65 9.66
N GLN A 115 18.21 -3.48 10.24
CA GLN A 115 18.22 -3.27 11.69
C GLN A 115 16.92 -2.56 12.10
N THR A 116 16.17 -3.13 13.05
CA THR A 116 14.90 -2.57 13.52
C THR A 116 14.90 -2.44 15.04
N PHE A 117 14.25 -1.39 15.53
CA PHE A 117 14.00 -1.18 16.95
C PHE A 117 12.58 -0.68 17.12
N ARG A 118 11.94 -1.10 18.21
CA ARG A 118 10.58 -0.68 18.55
C ARG A 118 10.65 0.35 19.66
N VAL A 119 10.19 1.56 19.37
CA VAL A 119 10.08 2.61 20.38
C VAL A 119 8.76 2.41 21.12
N LYS A 120 8.85 2.19 22.43
CA LYS A 120 7.69 2.06 23.33
C LYS A 120 7.28 3.44 23.86
N ASP A 121 6.04 3.54 24.32
CA ASP A 121 5.53 4.69 25.09
C ASP A 121 5.66 6.05 24.40
N VAL A 122 5.49 6.06 23.08
CA VAL A 122 5.49 7.28 22.27
C VAL A 122 4.20 8.06 22.52
N LYS A 123 4.31 9.26 23.06
CA LYS A 123 3.19 10.22 23.14
C LYS A 123 3.06 10.95 21.81
N PHE A 124 1.85 10.98 21.25
CA PHE A 124 1.56 11.67 19.97
C PHE A 124 0.85 13.01 20.22
N PRO A 125 1.08 14.04 19.38
CA PRO A 125 2.03 14.08 18.26
C PRO A 125 3.49 14.16 18.73
N THR A 126 4.42 13.55 17.98
CA THR A 126 5.86 13.58 18.29
C THR A 126 6.70 13.88 17.04
N ARG A 127 7.97 14.18 17.25
CA ARG A 127 8.97 14.36 16.18
C ARG A 127 10.08 13.33 16.32
N ALA A 128 10.55 12.81 15.20
CA ALA A 128 11.74 12.00 15.14
C ALA A 128 12.91 12.83 14.59
N ARG A 129 14.05 12.78 15.27
CA ARG A 129 15.31 13.38 14.84
C ARG A 129 16.27 12.25 14.46
N PHE A 130 16.91 12.42 13.31
CA PHE A 130 17.88 11.47 12.76
C PHE A 130 19.20 12.19 12.54
N GLU A 131 20.27 11.63 13.07
CA GLU A 131 21.63 12.12 12.84
C GLU A 131 22.49 11.00 12.28
N VAL A 132 23.20 11.29 11.21
CA VAL A 132 24.10 10.36 10.54
C VAL A 132 25.45 11.02 10.44
N THR A 133 26.49 10.28 10.82
CA THR A 133 27.89 10.74 10.81
C THR A 133 28.40 10.90 9.39
N GLU A 134 28.83 9.81 8.76
CA GLU A 134 29.33 9.78 7.39
C GLU A 134 28.54 8.78 6.54
N GLY A 135 28.50 8.98 5.23
CA GLY A 135 27.84 8.06 4.30
C GLY A 135 26.36 8.33 4.07
N CYS A 136 25.67 7.34 3.48
CA CYS A 136 24.26 7.44 3.14
C CYS A 136 23.53 6.20 3.67
N VAL A 137 22.56 6.43 4.55
CA VAL A 137 21.73 5.37 5.16
C VAL A 137 20.28 5.65 4.84
N THR A 138 19.53 4.59 4.50
CA THR A 138 18.08 4.68 4.33
C THR A 138 17.41 4.32 5.65
N LEU A 139 16.55 5.23 6.13
CA LEU A 139 15.77 5.06 7.36
C LEU A 139 14.29 5.04 7.01
N LYS A 140 13.54 4.10 7.59
CA LYS A 140 12.10 4.01 7.44
C LYS A 140 11.45 3.87 8.81
N THR A 141 10.54 4.78 9.12
CA THR A 141 9.67 4.68 10.31
C THR A 141 8.33 4.10 9.91
N ALA A 142 7.82 3.16 10.70
CA ALA A 142 6.50 2.58 10.52
C ALA A 142 5.69 2.71 11.82
N LEU A 143 4.48 3.23 11.71
CA LEU A 143 3.50 3.27 12.80
C LEU A 143 2.40 2.26 12.48
N HIS A 144 2.27 1.25 13.32
CA HIS A 144 1.20 0.25 13.21
C HIS A 144 0.16 0.54 14.28
N TYR A 145 -1.06 0.84 13.87
CA TYR A 145 -2.20 1.09 14.75
C TYR A 145 -3.47 0.54 14.12
N ALA A 146 -4.40 0.08 14.95
CA ALA A 146 -5.74 -0.24 14.52
C ALA A 146 -6.58 1.04 14.51
N SER A 147 -7.21 1.36 13.39
CA SER A 147 -8.13 2.48 13.29
C SER A 147 -9.24 2.12 12.32
N ILE A 148 -10.46 2.40 12.71
CA ILE A 148 -11.63 2.37 11.84
C ILE A 148 -11.59 3.69 11.06
N SER A 149 -10.81 3.73 9.98
CA SER A 149 -10.63 4.95 9.20
C SER A 149 -11.81 5.11 8.24
N LYS A 150 -12.73 6.01 8.56
CA LYS A 150 -13.70 6.49 7.57
C LYS A 150 -12.93 7.31 6.55
N ASN A 151 -12.70 6.77 5.35
CA ASN A 151 -12.15 7.54 4.24
C ASN A 151 -13.11 8.74 4.01
N PRO A 152 -12.67 9.99 4.21
CA PRO A 152 -13.57 11.15 4.14
C PRO A 152 -14.16 11.35 2.74
N HIS A 153 -13.48 10.85 1.69
CA HIS A 153 -13.93 10.90 0.31
C HIS A 153 -13.76 9.51 -0.33
N PRO A 154 -14.67 8.56 -0.05
CA PRO A 154 -14.57 7.21 -0.58
C PRO A 154 -14.84 7.21 -2.08
N ALA A 155 -13.94 6.60 -2.85
CA ALA A 155 -14.07 6.50 -4.31
C ALA A 155 -15.17 5.53 -4.75
N PHE A 156 -15.57 4.63 -3.85
CA PHE A 156 -16.58 3.61 -4.08
C PHE A 156 -17.70 3.71 -3.04
N VAL A 157 -18.89 3.26 -3.43
CA VAL A 157 -20.00 3.00 -2.52
C VAL A 157 -20.02 1.49 -2.25
N LEU A 158 -19.91 1.12 -0.97
CA LEU A 158 -19.94 -0.27 -0.51
C LEU A 158 -21.14 -0.51 0.39
N ASN A 159 -21.85 -1.60 0.15
CA ASN A 159 -22.87 -2.12 1.05
C ASN A 159 -22.67 -3.62 1.22
N THR A 160 -22.58 -4.11 2.46
CA THR A 160 -22.44 -5.53 2.75
C THR A 160 -23.46 -5.96 3.78
N THR A 161 -24.15 -7.06 3.50
CA THR A 161 -25.09 -7.69 4.42
C THR A 161 -24.74 -9.17 4.58
N ALA A 162 -25.01 -9.72 5.76
CA ALA A 162 -24.88 -11.14 6.03
C ALA A 162 -26.22 -11.66 6.51
N THR A 163 -26.85 -12.54 5.72
CA THR A 163 -28.15 -13.11 6.05
C THR A 163 -28.02 -14.58 6.43
N GLU A 164 -28.63 -14.95 7.55
CA GLU A 164 -28.62 -16.34 8.00
C GLU A 164 -29.31 -17.26 6.98
N ARG A 165 -28.71 -18.43 6.74
CA ARG A 165 -29.36 -19.49 5.95
C ARG A 165 -30.12 -20.44 6.87
N PRO A 166 -31.31 -20.90 6.44
CA PRO A 166 -31.99 -22.01 7.11
C PRO A 166 -31.06 -23.21 7.22
N SER A 167 -30.81 -23.66 8.44
CA SER A 167 -29.93 -24.79 8.73
C SER A 167 -30.37 -25.49 10.00
N SER A 168 -29.90 -26.73 10.20
CA SER A 168 -30.21 -27.52 11.40
C SER A 168 -29.59 -26.95 12.68
N LYS A 169 -28.61 -26.05 12.55
CA LYS A 169 -27.94 -25.35 13.66
C LYS A 169 -28.00 -23.85 13.41
N PRO A 170 -28.86 -23.11 14.13
CA PRO A 170 -28.93 -21.65 14.03
C PRO A 170 -27.54 -21.00 14.19
N GLY A 171 -27.29 -19.96 13.40
CA GLY A 171 -26.04 -19.22 13.34
C GLY A 171 -24.86 -20.03 12.78
N SER A 172 -25.08 -21.17 12.13
CA SER A 172 -23.99 -21.96 11.55
C SER A 172 -23.55 -21.48 10.17
N THR A 173 -24.47 -20.96 9.36
CA THR A 173 -24.22 -20.63 7.95
C THR A 173 -24.88 -19.33 7.56
N PHE A 174 -24.14 -18.43 6.93
CA PHE A 174 -24.64 -17.15 6.44
C PHE A 174 -24.32 -16.98 4.94
N THR A 175 -25.13 -16.17 4.25
CA THR A 175 -24.81 -15.65 2.92
C THR A 175 -24.35 -14.22 3.07
N VAL A 176 -23.08 -13.97 2.77
CA VAL A 176 -22.54 -12.61 2.71
C VAL A 176 -22.80 -12.08 1.31
N THR A 177 -23.46 -10.93 1.21
CA THR A 177 -23.74 -10.23 -0.05
C THR A 177 -23.10 -8.86 0.02
N THR A 178 -22.18 -8.59 -0.91
CA THR A 178 -21.47 -7.32 -1.01
C THR A 178 -21.77 -6.68 -2.35
N CYS A 179 -22.25 -5.44 -2.30
CA CYS A 179 -22.52 -4.60 -3.44
C CYS A 179 -21.52 -3.45 -3.52
N VAL A 180 -21.02 -3.18 -4.71
CA VAL A 180 -20.04 -2.12 -5.00
C VAL A 180 -20.47 -1.31 -6.21
N ALA A 181 -20.24 0.00 -6.16
CA ALA A 181 -20.36 0.93 -7.28
C ALA A 181 -19.31 2.03 -7.17
N MET A 182 -18.96 2.68 -8.27
CA MET A 182 -18.21 3.94 -8.22
C MET A 182 -19.07 5.05 -7.61
N ASN A 183 -18.46 5.85 -6.76
CA ASN A 183 -19.04 7.11 -6.33
C ASN A 183 -19.16 8.04 -7.56
N PRO A 184 -20.31 8.71 -7.80
CA PRO A 184 -20.52 9.53 -8.99
C PRO A 184 -19.49 10.65 -9.23
N THR A 185 -18.78 11.08 -8.19
CA THR A 185 -17.73 12.11 -8.29
C THR A 185 -16.39 11.58 -8.83
N PHE A 186 -16.26 10.26 -9.04
CA PHE A 186 -15.04 9.62 -9.53
C PHE A 186 -15.26 8.95 -10.89
N PRO A 187 -14.24 8.94 -11.78
CA PRO A 187 -14.32 8.23 -13.05
C PRO A 187 -14.29 6.71 -12.84
N PRO A 188 -14.84 5.91 -13.79
CA PRO A 188 -14.79 4.45 -13.76
C PRO A 188 -13.37 3.90 -13.54
N VAL A 189 -13.30 2.68 -13.01
CA VAL A 189 -12.04 1.94 -12.86
C VAL A 189 -12.09 0.61 -13.60
N ASP A 190 -11.01 0.31 -14.32
CA ASP A 190 -10.91 -0.89 -15.14
C ASP A 190 -10.75 -2.15 -14.28
N LEU A 191 -10.05 -2.05 -13.14
CA LEU A 191 -9.77 -3.16 -12.25
C LEU A 191 -9.72 -2.72 -10.79
N ALA A 192 -10.48 -3.38 -9.91
CA ALA A 192 -10.35 -3.21 -8.47
C ALA A 192 -10.35 -4.55 -7.72
N SER A 193 -9.78 -4.52 -6.53
CA SER A 193 -9.78 -5.66 -5.60
C SER A 193 -10.78 -5.38 -4.49
N LEU A 194 -11.81 -6.23 -4.40
CA LEU A 194 -12.75 -6.27 -3.28
C LEU A 194 -12.30 -7.36 -2.31
N ILE A 195 -11.94 -6.98 -1.09
CA ILE A 195 -11.49 -7.90 -0.04
C ILE A 195 -12.57 -7.94 1.05
N VAL A 196 -13.09 -9.13 1.31
CA VAL A 196 -14.11 -9.39 2.32
C VAL A 196 -13.50 -10.27 3.40
N ASP A 197 -13.23 -9.69 4.57
CA ASP A 197 -12.75 -10.42 5.75
C ASP A 197 -13.91 -11.16 6.40
N MET A 198 -13.62 -12.27 7.08
CA MET A 198 -14.62 -13.08 7.78
C MET A 198 -14.79 -12.62 9.23
N PRO A 199 -16.03 -12.64 9.78
CA PRO A 199 -16.26 -12.45 11.20
C PRO A 199 -15.55 -13.52 12.02
N SER A 200 -15.21 -13.19 13.27
CA SER A 200 -14.47 -14.13 14.14
C SER A 200 -15.20 -15.48 14.26
N GLY A 201 -14.49 -16.57 13.98
CA GLY A 201 -15.01 -17.94 14.05
C GLY A 201 -15.66 -18.45 12.75
N TYR A 202 -15.68 -17.66 11.68
CA TYR A 202 -16.25 -18.04 10.38
C TYR A 202 -15.18 -18.16 9.30
N VAL A 203 -15.42 -19.06 8.35
CA VAL A 203 -14.58 -19.27 7.16
C VAL A 203 -15.45 -19.29 5.90
N PRO A 204 -14.92 -18.89 4.73
CA PRO A 204 -15.67 -18.91 3.49
C PRO A 204 -15.85 -20.36 3.00
N VAL A 205 -17.06 -20.67 2.54
CA VAL A 205 -17.36 -21.96 1.91
C VAL A 205 -16.77 -21.97 0.51
N SER A 206 -15.65 -22.67 0.35
CA SER A 206 -14.85 -22.71 -0.89
C SER A 206 -15.66 -22.97 -2.16
N ALA A 207 -16.65 -23.86 -2.12
CA ALA A 207 -17.50 -24.14 -3.28
C ALA A 207 -18.31 -22.91 -3.71
N SER A 208 -18.92 -22.20 -2.76
CA SER A 208 -19.70 -20.99 -3.04
C SER A 208 -18.86 -19.82 -3.54
N VAL A 209 -17.60 -19.72 -3.09
CA VAL A 209 -16.67 -18.72 -3.62
C VAL A 209 -16.29 -19.04 -5.06
N ARG A 210 -16.11 -20.33 -5.40
CA ARG A 210 -15.81 -20.73 -6.78
C ARG A 210 -16.98 -20.50 -7.73
N GLU A 211 -18.22 -20.61 -7.26
CA GLU A 211 -19.44 -20.29 -8.05
C GLU A 211 -19.42 -18.84 -8.59
N LEU A 212 -18.76 -17.92 -7.89
CA LEU A 212 -18.61 -16.53 -8.35
C LEU A 212 -17.85 -16.43 -9.69
N ARG A 213 -16.97 -17.39 -10.04
CA ARG A 213 -16.23 -17.39 -11.32
C ARG A 213 -17.12 -17.39 -12.56
N HIS A 214 -18.38 -17.81 -12.43
CA HIS A 214 -19.32 -17.82 -13.55
C HIS A 214 -19.78 -16.41 -13.96
N SER A 215 -19.55 -15.39 -13.12
CA SER A 215 -19.82 -14.01 -13.48
C SER A 215 -18.71 -13.46 -14.40
N HIS A 216 -19.08 -12.99 -15.59
CA HIS A 216 -18.17 -12.32 -16.53
C HIS A 216 -17.50 -11.06 -15.97
N GLN A 217 -17.96 -10.56 -14.82
CA GLN A 217 -17.45 -9.33 -14.21
C GLN A 217 -16.30 -9.60 -13.22
N ILE A 218 -15.93 -10.87 -13.02
CA ILE A 218 -14.91 -11.30 -12.06
C ILE A 218 -13.71 -11.87 -12.82
N LYS A 219 -12.57 -11.18 -12.70
CA LYS A 219 -11.30 -11.58 -13.32
C LYS A 219 -10.51 -12.58 -12.48
N GLY A 220 -10.73 -12.57 -11.16
CA GLY A 220 -9.94 -13.39 -10.24
C GLY A 220 -10.60 -13.54 -8.88
N LEU A 221 -10.34 -14.70 -8.27
CA LEU A 221 -10.82 -15.04 -6.93
C LEU A 221 -9.71 -15.74 -6.16
N LYS A 222 -9.49 -15.29 -4.92
CA LYS A 222 -8.50 -15.87 -4.01
C LYS A 222 -9.08 -15.92 -2.60
N ILE A 223 -8.99 -17.09 -1.97
CA ILE A 223 -9.21 -17.22 -0.53
C ILE A 223 -7.86 -16.99 0.14
N MET A 224 -7.79 -16.05 1.07
CA MET A 224 -6.59 -15.67 1.80
C MET A 224 -6.70 -16.22 3.22
N ASN A 225 -5.72 -17.03 3.63
CA ASN A 225 -5.57 -17.59 4.99
C ASN A 225 -6.85 -18.22 5.61
N ASN A 226 -7.82 -18.62 4.79
CA ASN A 226 -9.17 -19.08 5.16
C ASN A 226 -10.04 -18.07 5.93
N ASP A 227 -9.61 -16.82 6.08
CA ASP A 227 -10.32 -15.78 6.84
C ASP A 227 -10.66 -14.55 5.99
N ALA A 228 -10.31 -14.54 4.71
CA ALA A 228 -10.71 -13.49 3.77
C ALA A 228 -10.89 -14.01 2.34
N VAL A 229 -11.70 -13.29 1.55
CA VAL A 229 -11.91 -13.53 0.12
C VAL A 229 -11.58 -12.26 -0.67
N GLU A 230 -10.63 -12.36 -1.60
CA GLU A 230 -10.32 -11.33 -2.60
C GLU A 230 -11.05 -11.65 -3.91
N VAL A 231 -11.89 -10.72 -4.36
CA VAL A 231 -12.59 -10.73 -5.65
C VAL A 231 -12.02 -9.61 -6.51
N ARG A 232 -11.43 -9.93 -7.66
CA ARG A 232 -10.98 -8.93 -8.64
C ARG A 232 -12.09 -8.64 -9.64
N LEU A 233 -12.50 -7.40 -9.69
CA LEU A 233 -13.65 -6.91 -10.45
C LEU A 233 -13.19 -6.04 -11.61
N GLU A 234 -13.77 -6.26 -12.79
CA GLU A 234 -13.52 -5.44 -13.97
C GLU A 234 -14.61 -4.40 -14.20
N ASP A 235 -14.27 -3.31 -14.89
CA ASP A 235 -15.18 -2.28 -15.41
C ASP A 235 -16.17 -1.77 -14.36
N ILE A 236 -15.67 -1.25 -13.25
CA ILE A 236 -16.50 -0.78 -12.15
C ILE A 236 -16.93 0.65 -12.48
N THR A 237 -18.23 0.80 -12.68
CA THR A 237 -18.89 2.06 -13.04
C THR A 237 -19.84 2.47 -11.90
N GLN A 238 -20.66 3.49 -12.14
CA GLN A 238 -21.71 3.88 -11.19
C GLN A 238 -22.83 2.83 -11.06
N LYS A 239 -22.89 1.85 -11.97
CA LYS A 239 -23.85 0.73 -11.88
C LYS A 239 -23.41 -0.23 -10.77
N THR A 240 -24.30 -0.46 -9.80
CA THR A 240 -24.06 -1.38 -8.70
C THR A 240 -23.88 -2.81 -9.18
N LYS A 241 -22.82 -3.45 -8.68
CA LYS A 241 -22.50 -4.87 -8.88
C LYS A 241 -22.52 -5.56 -7.52
N CYS A 242 -23.26 -6.66 -7.40
CA CYS A 242 -23.39 -7.40 -6.15
C CYS A 242 -22.86 -8.82 -6.32
N PHE A 243 -22.22 -9.32 -5.26
CA PHE A 243 -21.62 -10.66 -5.21
C PHE A 243 -21.99 -11.30 -3.90
N SER A 244 -22.30 -12.60 -3.94
CA SER A 244 -22.72 -13.34 -2.76
C SER A 244 -21.97 -14.66 -2.65
N PHE A 245 -21.48 -14.97 -1.46
CA PHE A 245 -20.93 -16.28 -1.14
C PHE A 245 -21.32 -16.70 0.27
N ARG A 246 -21.13 -17.98 0.57
CA ARG A 246 -21.51 -18.58 1.85
C ARG A 246 -20.31 -18.59 2.78
N ILE A 247 -20.59 -18.38 4.06
CA ILE A 247 -19.63 -18.53 5.15
C ILE A 247 -20.21 -19.52 6.16
N VAL A 248 -19.34 -20.29 6.81
CA VAL A 248 -19.73 -21.29 7.79
C VAL A 248 -18.94 -21.08 9.07
N ARG A 249 -19.59 -21.31 10.22
CA ARG A 249 -18.94 -21.27 11.53
C ARG A 249 -18.01 -22.47 11.66
N GLU A 250 -16.72 -22.22 11.77
CA GLU A 250 -15.70 -23.24 12.03
C GLU A 250 -15.38 -23.31 13.52
N THR A 251 -15.29 -22.17 14.19
CA THR A 251 -14.99 -22.07 15.62
C THR A 251 -16.12 -21.35 16.34
N VAL A 252 -16.58 -21.90 17.46
CA VAL A 252 -17.58 -21.23 18.30
C VAL A 252 -16.89 -20.12 19.08
N VAL A 253 -17.31 -18.88 18.82
CA VAL A 253 -16.86 -17.68 19.51
C VAL A 253 -18.08 -17.07 20.20
N GLU A 254 -17.93 -16.70 21.47
CA GLU A 254 -19.02 -16.15 22.29
C GLU A 254 -19.46 -14.78 21.78
N GLU A 255 -18.51 -13.90 21.46
CA GLU A 255 -18.75 -12.58 20.87
C GLU A 255 -18.01 -12.45 19.53
N PRO A 256 -18.62 -12.85 18.39
CA PRO A 256 -18.02 -12.69 17.08
C PRO A 256 -17.80 -11.21 16.76
N LYS A 257 -16.56 -10.81 16.47
CA LYS A 257 -16.28 -9.45 16.00
C LYS A 257 -16.79 -9.28 14.57
N TRP A 258 -17.26 -8.05 14.29
CA TRP A 258 -17.55 -7.59 12.93
C TRP A 258 -16.32 -7.74 12.03
N ALA A 259 -16.57 -7.84 10.72
CA ALA A 259 -15.53 -7.96 9.73
C ALA A 259 -15.49 -6.76 8.79
N ILE A 260 -14.33 -6.57 8.15
CA ILE A 260 -14.07 -5.46 7.25
C ILE A 260 -14.32 -5.91 5.82
N VAL A 261 -14.94 -5.02 5.04
CA VAL A 261 -14.95 -5.11 3.59
C VAL A 261 -14.26 -3.88 3.04
N ASN A 262 -13.21 -4.08 2.26
CA ASN A 262 -12.52 -3.02 1.57
C ASN A 262 -12.59 -3.22 0.06
N VAL A 263 -12.65 -2.11 -0.69
CA VAL A 263 -12.43 -2.12 -2.13
C VAL A 263 -11.38 -1.08 -2.46
N ILE A 264 -10.44 -1.48 -3.30
CA ILE A 264 -9.30 -0.65 -3.67
C ILE A 264 -9.07 -0.79 -5.17
N ASP A 265 -8.96 0.34 -5.86
CA ASP A 265 -8.52 0.35 -7.26
C ASP A 265 -7.12 -0.26 -7.37
N TYR A 266 -6.96 -1.18 -8.32
CA TYR A 266 -5.72 -1.93 -8.52
C TYR A 266 -4.55 -1.02 -8.88
N PHE A 267 -4.80 0.12 -9.54
CA PHE A 267 -3.74 1.04 -10.00
C PHE A 267 -3.58 2.29 -9.12
N SER A 268 -4.48 2.52 -8.16
CA SER A 268 -4.44 3.71 -7.31
C SER A 268 -5.02 3.42 -5.92
N LEU A 269 -4.15 3.07 -4.97
CA LEU A 269 -4.57 2.73 -3.60
C LEU A 269 -5.26 3.88 -2.83
N SER A 270 -5.11 5.12 -3.29
CA SER A 270 -5.83 6.27 -2.72
C SER A 270 -7.33 6.22 -3.05
N ARG A 271 -7.70 5.61 -4.18
CA ARG A 271 -9.09 5.34 -4.54
C ARG A 271 -9.53 4.05 -3.86
N ARG A 272 -10.19 4.20 -2.71
CA ARG A 272 -10.68 3.08 -1.91
C ARG A 272 -11.94 3.42 -1.13
N ALA A 273 -12.65 2.39 -0.70
CA ALA A 273 -13.69 2.50 0.32
C ALA A 273 -13.59 1.32 1.29
N GLU A 274 -14.07 1.53 2.51
CA GLU A 274 -14.09 0.53 3.56
C GLU A 274 -15.43 0.59 4.28
N THR A 275 -15.98 -0.56 4.62
CA THR A 275 -17.18 -0.71 5.46
C THR A 275 -17.02 -1.91 6.37
N THR A 276 -17.89 -2.01 7.36
CA THR A 276 -17.91 -3.11 8.32
C THR A 276 -19.25 -3.82 8.25
N TYR A 277 -19.28 -5.13 8.49
CA TYR A 277 -20.52 -5.88 8.60
C TYR A 277 -20.53 -6.83 9.78
N THR A 278 -21.73 -7.11 10.28
CA THR A 278 -22.02 -8.07 11.34
C THR A 278 -22.91 -9.17 10.79
N LEU A 279 -22.95 -10.29 11.51
CA LEU A 279 -23.91 -11.34 11.26
C LEU A 279 -25.26 -10.92 11.86
N GLN A 280 -26.32 -10.98 11.06
CA GLN A 280 -27.70 -10.64 11.46
C GLN A 280 -28.53 -11.89 11.64
#